data_AF-H1Y2M5-F1
#
_entry.id   AF-H1Y2M5-F1
#
_cell.length_a   1.000
_cell.length_b   1.000
_cell.length_c   1.000
_cell.angle_alpha   90.00
_cell.angle_beta   90.00
_cell.angle_gamma   90.00
#
_symmetry.space_group_name_H-M   'P 1'
#
loop_
_entity.id
_entity.type
_entity.pdbx_description
1 polymer ?
#
loop_
_entity_poly.entity_id
_entity_poly.type
_entity_poly.pdbx_seq_one_letter_code
_entity_poly.pdbx_strand_id
1 'polypeptide(L)'
;MKTLKTIILGLVILMSFGAANAKSINPPKEKISVNYAVTTYLNAIAHGKNSGLSEVMDSNVKFTMVRGKSMLTYNKDQVLEIFKGSENIEQDCETTVSTSESAPDLTVAKVEMKYKEFTRINYLTLANTVDGWKITSIYSVFK
;
A
#
# COMPACT_ATOMS: atom_id res chain seq x y z
N MET A 1 -19.84 -37.14 -42.15
CA MET A 1 -21.07 -37.45 -41.40
C MET A 1 -20.70 -37.71 -39.95
N LYS A 2 -21.32 -36.95 -39.03
CA LYS A 2 -21.75 -37.34 -37.66
C LYS A 2 -20.64 -37.90 -36.73
N THR A 3 -20.02 -37.08 -35.87
CA THR A 3 -20.44 -36.73 -34.49
C THR A 3 -20.55 -37.88 -33.48
N LEU A 4 -19.79 -37.70 -32.38
CA LEU A 4 -20.22 -37.76 -30.97
C LEU A 4 -20.06 -39.08 -30.16
N LYS A 5 -19.48 -38.85 -28.96
CA LYS A 5 -19.63 -39.53 -27.64
C LYS A 5 -18.70 -40.68 -27.28
N THR A 6 -17.71 -40.38 -26.43
CA THR A 6 -17.65 -41.01 -25.08
C THR A 6 -17.00 -40.05 -24.09
N ILE A 7 -17.73 -39.73 -23.02
CA ILE A 7 -17.31 -38.90 -21.90
C ILE A 7 -17.35 -39.79 -20.63
N ILE A 8 -16.48 -39.47 -19.67
CA ILE A 8 -16.49 -39.77 -18.21
C ILE A 8 -16.19 -41.25 -17.83
N LEU A 9 -15.56 -41.66 -16.70
CA LEU A 9 -15.23 -41.10 -15.38
C LEU A 9 -14.25 -42.13 -14.75
N GLY A 10 -13.14 -41.78 -14.09
CA GLY A 10 -13.13 -41.31 -12.71
C GLY A 10 -11.77 -41.60 -12.06
N LEU A 11 -10.95 -40.57 -11.88
CA LEU A 11 -9.80 -40.63 -10.97
C LEU A 11 -10.26 -40.07 -9.63
N VAL A 12 -10.50 -40.95 -8.66
CA VAL A 12 -10.72 -40.55 -7.28
C VAL A 12 -9.33 -40.32 -6.67
N ILE A 13 -8.91 -39.06 -6.58
CA ILE A 13 -7.79 -38.66 -5.72
C ILE A 13 -8.38 -38.34 -4.36
N LEU A 14 -8.27 -39.28 -3.43
CA LEU A 14 -8.52 -39.05 -2.01
C LEU A 14 -7.43 -38.08 -1.49
N MET A 15 -7.73 -36.78 -1.50
CA MET A 15 -6.98 -35.81 -0.70
C MET A 15 -7.46 -35.93 0.73
N SER A 16 -6.69 -36.66 1.55
CA SER A 16 -6.80 -36.58 3.00
C SER A 16 -6.38 -35.20 3.47
N PHE A 17 -7.35 -34.33 3.75
CA PHE A 17 -7.10 -33.11 4.52
C PHE A 17 -6.79 -33.51 5.96
N GLY A 18 -5.50 -33.57 6.29
CA GLY A 18 -5.07 -33.55 7.68
C GLY A 18 -5.38 -32.17 8.25
N ALA A 19 -6.32 -32.09 9.20
CA ALA A 19 -6.54 -30.87 9.97
C ALA A 19 -5.31 -30.64 10.86
N ALA A 20 -4.45 -29.70 10.44
CA ALA A 20 -3.40 -29.19 11.31
C ALA A 20 -4.07 -28.34 12.41
N ASN A 21 -4.01 -28.83 13.64
CA ASN A 21 -4.40 -28.05 14.81
C ASN A 21 -3.36 -26.94 15.01
N ALA A 22 -3.60 -25.77 14.41
CA ALA A 22 -2.85 -24.57 14.74
C ALA A 22 -3.25 -24.14 16.16
N LYS A 23 -2.39 -24.40 17.13
CA LYS A 23 -2.46 -23.75 18.44
C LYS A 23 -2.49 -22.25 18.18
N SER A 24 -3.57 -21.59 18.59
CA SER A 24 -3.64 -20.13 18.68
C SER A 24 -2.64 -19.67 19.75
N ILE A 25 -1.38 -19.59 19.34
CA ILE A 25 -0.46 -18.64 19.92
C ILE A 25 -0.87 -17.35 19.23
N ASN A 26 -1.40 -16.35 19.94
CA ASN A 26 -1.52 -15.02 19.37
C ASN A 26 -0.13 -14.67 18.84
N PRO A 27 0.11 -14.69 17.50
CA PRO A 27 1.42 -14.34 17.02
C PRO A 27 1.67 -12.91 17.52
N PRO A 28 2.89 -12.59 18.00
CA PRO A 28 3.22 -11.19 18.24
C PRO A 28 2.81 -10.43 16.99
N LYS A 29 1.97 -9.39 17.13
CA LYS A 29 1.40 -8.62 16.00
C LYS A 29 2.47 -8.53 14.92
N GLU A 30 2.22 -9.14 13.76
CA GLU A 30 3.21 -9.13 12.69
C GLU A 30 3.62 -7.68 12.47
N LYS A 31 4.90 -7.38 12.68
CA LYS A 31 5.40 -6.01 12.57
C LYS A 31 5.09 -5.53 11.16
N ILE A 32 4.50 -4.36 11.06
CA ILE A 32 4.21 -3.72 9.78
C ILE A 32 5.48 -3.73 8.92
N SER A 33 5.39 -4.29 7.72
CA SER A 33 6.49 -4.34 6.76
C SER A 33 6.53 -3.08 5.88
N VAL A 34 7.68 -2.80 5.27
CA VAL A 34 7.82 -1.72 4.27
C VAL A 34 6.77 -1.88 3.16
N ASN A 35 6.64 -3.09 2.60
CA ASN A 35 5.71 -3.36 1.52
C ASN A 35 4.26 -3.09 1.94
N TYR A 36 3.87 -3.54 3.14
CA TYR A 36 2.52 -3.26 3.65
C TYR A 36 2.27 -1.75 3.78
N ALA A 37 3.22 -1.00 4.35
CA ALA A 37 3.08 0.45 4.51
C ALA A 37 2.96 1.19 3.18
N VAL A 38 3.83 0.87 2.21
CA VAL A 38 3.82 1.49 0.88
C VAL A 38 2.56 1.12 0.09
N THR A 39 2.15 -0.15 0.10
CA THR A 39 0.90 -0.59 -0.57
C THR A 39 -0.33 0.02 0.08
N THR A 40 -0.35 0.16 1.40
CA THR A 40 -1.46 0.84 2.12
C THR A 40 -1.57 2.30 1.70
N TYR A 41 -0.44 3.02 1.63
CA TYR A 41 -0.43 4.39 1.13
C TYR A 41 -0.89 4.48 -0.33
N LEU A 42 -0.37 3.62 -1.21
CA LEU A 42 -0.77 3.56 -2.63
C LEU A 42 -2.28 3.32 -2.78
N ASN A 43 -2.82 2.35 -2.04
CA ASN A 43 -4.24 2.03 -2.04
C ASN A 43 -5.11 3.22 -1.62
N ALA A 44 -4.67 3.97 -0.63
CA ALA A 44 -5.40 5.12 -0.16
C ALA A 44 -5.35 6.29 -1.16
N ILE A 45 -4.19 6.57 -1.77
CA ILE A 45 -4.01 7.73 -2.65
C ILE A 45 -4.55 7.51 -4.07
N ALA A 46 -4.42 6.29 -4.60
CA ALA A 46 -4.82 5.96 -5.96
C ALA A 46 -6.21 5.35 -6.04
N HIS A 47 -6.62 4.56 -5.03
CA HIS A 47 -7.85 3.76 -5.09
C HIS A 47 -8.90 4.17 -4.05
N GLY A 48 -8.63 5.23 -3.27
CA GLY A 48 -9.53 5.72 -2.22
C GLY A 48 -9.77 4.69 -1.09
N LYS A 49 -8.89 3.70 -0.94
CA LYS A 49 -9.00 2.62 0.06
C LYS A 49 -8.18 2.97 1.31
N ASN A 50 -8.85 3.58 2.28
CA ASN A 50 -8.19 4.18 3.46
C ASN A 50 -7.91 3.19 4.62
N SER A 51 -8.30 1.92 4.50
CA SER A 51 -8.07 0.92 5.54
C SER A 51 -6.58 0.77 5.86
N GLY A 52 -6.23 0.81 7.15
CA GLY A 52 -4.84 0.71 7.63
C GLY A 52 -4.01 1.98 7.47
N LEU A 53 -4.49 3.03 6.80
CA LEU A 53 -3.68 4.23 6.50
C LEU A 53 -3.14 4.91 7.76
N SER A 54 -3.98 5.09 8.78
CA SER A 54 -3.56 5.70 10.05
C SER A 54 -2.55 4.82 10.79
N GLU A 55 -2.63 3.50 10.64
CA GLU A 55 -1.74 2.55 11.31
C GLU A 55 -0.32 2.62 10.73
N VAL A 56 -0.20 2.75 9.41
CA VAL A 56 1.12 2.81 8.73
C VAL A 56 1.79 4.18 8.81
N MET A 57 1.08 5.21 9.26
CA MET A 57 1.61 6.58 9.44
C MET A 57 2.14 6.79 10.86
N ASP A 58 3.37 7.32 10.97
CA ASP A 58 3.89 7.78 12.25
C ASP A 58 3.04 8.92 12.82
N SER A 59 2.97 9.04 14.14
CA SER A 59 2.25 10.12 14.82
C SER A 59 2.70 11.53 14.41
N ASN A 60 3.98 11.70 14.06
CA ASN A 60 4.59 12.96 13.67
C ASN A 60 4.75 13.13 12.16
N VAL A 61 4.14 12.25 11.35
CA VAL A 61 4.26 12.31 9.89
C VAL A 61 3.92 13.70 9.35
N LYS A 62 4.72 14.15 8.38
CA LYS A 62 4.43 15.35 7.59
C LYS A 62 4.21 14.97 6.15
N PHE A 63 3.10 15.45 5.59
CA PHE A 63 2.84 15.40 4.16
C PHE A 63 3.07 16.78 3.59
N THR A 64 4.08 16.93 2.74
CA THR A 64 4.41 18.19 2.08
C THR A 64 4.17 18.06 0.59
N MET A 65 3.34 18.95 0.05
CA MET A 65 3.10 19.08 -1.38
C MET A 65 3.82 20.31 -1.92
N VAL A 66 4.67 20.12 -2.92
CA VAL A 66 5.33 21.21 -3.65
C VAL A 66 4.47 21.58 -4.86
N ARG A 67 3.99 22.82 -4.89
CA ARG A 67 3.18 23.38 -5.99
C ARG A 67 3.87 24.60 -6.56
N GLY A 68 4.60 24.40 -7.67
CA GLY A 68 5.47 25.44 -8.23
C GLY A 68 6.56 25.82 -7.23
N LYS A 69 6.55 27.06 -6.74
CA LYS A 69 7.51 27.58 -5.74
C LYS A 69 6.98 27.59 -4.31
N SER A 70 5.74 27.12 -4.09
CA SER A 70 5.11 27.09 -2.77
C SER A 70 5.09 25.67 -2.19
N MET A 71 5.14 25.57 -0.87
CA MET A 71 4.98 24.32 -0.14
C MET A 71 3.74 24.38 0.75
N LEU A 72 2.96 23.31 0.73
CA LEU A 72 1.84 23.10 1.65
C LEU A 72 2.16 21.87 2.50
N THR A 73 2.19 22.03 3.81
CA THR A 73 2.53 20.95 4.74
C THR A 73 1.36 20.66 5.67
N TYR A 74 1.07 19.38 5.84
CA TYR A 74 -0.04 18.87 6.62
C TYR A 74 0.46 17.89 7.67
N ASN A 75 -0.16 17.92 8.86
CA ASN A 75 0.08 16.92 9.90
C ASN A 75 -0.74 15.64 9.63
N LYS A 76 -0.56 14.61 10.46
CA LYS A 76 -1.26 13.33 10.32
C LYS A 76 -2.78 13.47 10.20
N ASP A 77 -3.41 14.21 11.11
CA ASP A 77 -4.87 14.33 11.16
C ASP A 77 -5.42 14.99 9.90
N GLN A 78 -4.76 16.06 9.44
CA GLN A 78 -5.11 16.74 8.19
C GLN A 78 -4.94 15.83 6.97
N VAL A 79 -3.90 15.00 6.95
CA VAL A 79 -3.69 14.01 5.88
C VAL A 79 -4.82 12.98 5.89
N LEU A 80 -5.17 12.43 7.05
CA LEU A 80 -6.25 11.46 7.15
C LEU A 80 -7.60 12.06 6.72
N GLU A 81 -7.84 13.33 7.02
CA GLU A 81 -9.03 14.06 6.55
C GLU A 81 -9.03 14.24 5.02
N ILE A 82 -7.91 14.62 4.42
CA ILE A 82 -7.76 14.72 2.96
C ILE A 82 -8.09 13.39 2.28
N PHE A 83 -7.52 12.29 2.78
CA PHE A 83 -7.75 10.96 2.21
C PHE A 83 -9.18 10.46 2.41
N LYS A 84 -9.82 10.83 3.53
CA LYS A 84 -11.25 10.60 3.74
C LYS A 84 -12.11 11.35 2.71
N GLY A 85 -11.71 12.58 2.35
CA GLY A 85 -12.37 13.34 1.29
C GLY A 85 -12.31 12.69 -0.10
N SER A 86 -11.36 11.79 -0.33
CA SER A 86 -11.22 11.00 -1.56
C SER A 86 -11.57 9.51 -1.40
N GLU A 87 -12.28 9.15 -0.33
CA GLU A 87 -12.65 7.76 -0.08
C GLU A 87 -13.53 7.20 -1.20
N ASN A 88 -13.24 5.96 -1.63
CA ASN A 88 -13.90 5.28 -2.75
C ASN A 88 -13.76 5.98 -4.13
N ILE A 89 -12.82 6.93 -4.27
CA ILE A 89 -12.49 7.53 -5.56
C ILE A 89 -11.28 6.84 -6.16
N GLU A 90 -11.49 6.20 -7.31
CA GLU A 90 -10.43 5.65 -8.15
C GLU A 90 -9.82 6.79 -9.00
N GLN A 91 -8.49 6.94 -8.93
CA GLN A 91 -7.75 7.90 -9.73
C GLN A 91 -7.49 7.31 -11.12
N ASP A 92 -7.72 8.10 -12.17
CA ASP A 92 -7.40 7.73 -13.56
C ASP A 92 -5.90 7.93 -13.84
N CYS A 93 -5.08 7.06 -13.26
CA CYS A 93 -3.63 7.08 -13.42
C CYS A 93 -3.00 5.68 -13.41
N GLU A 94 -1.88 5.53 -14.10
CA GLU A 94 -1.01 4.36 -13.96
C GLU A 94 -0.09 4.54 -12.75
N THR A 95 0.01 3.52 -11.89
CA THR A 95 0.80 3.60 -10.67
C THR A 95 2.03 2.71 -10.70
N THR A 96 3.19 3.24 -10.29
CA THR A 96 4.44 2.48 -10.14
C THR A 96 5.04 2.73 -8.78
N VAL A 97 5.53 1.67 -8.14
CA VAL A 97 6.29 1.74 -6.88
C VAL A 97 7.74 1.33 -7.15
N SER A 98 8.69 2.11 -6.64
CA SER A 98 10.11 1.78 -6.65
C SER A 98 10.76 2.18 -5.34
N THR A 99 11.85 1.52 -4.97
CA THR A 99 12.65 1.88 -3.78
C THR A 99 13.90 2.60 -4.24
N SER A 100 14.14 3.81 -3.74
CA SER A 100 15.31 4.61 -4.09
C SER A 100 16.47 4.44 -3.11
N GLU A 101 16.20 4.09 -1.86
CA GLU A 101 17.20 3.87 -0.81
C GLU A 101 16.67 2.83 0.18
N SER A 102 17.53 1.94 0.67
CA SER A 102 17.19 0.95 1.67
C SER A 102 18.36 0.70 2.62
N ALA A 103 18.10 0.90 3.92
CA ALA A 103 19.00 0.62 5.03
C ALA A 103 18.23 -0.18 6.10
N PRO A 104 18.90 -0.72 7.14
CA PRO A 104 18.24 -1.57 8.14
C PRO A 104 17.00 -0.95 8.80
N ASP A 105 17.07 0.37 9.08
CA ASP A 105 16.03 1.10 9.81
C ASP A 105 15.40 2.25 9.02
N LEU A 106 15.76 2.39 7.73
CA LEU A 106 15.28 3.46 6.85
C LEU A 106 15.01 2.92 5.45
N THR A 107 13.91 3.34 4.85
CA THR A 107 13.65 3.11 3.42
C THR A 107 13.06 4.37 2.81
N VAL A 108 13.47 4.69 1.59
CA VAL A 108 12.81 5.71 0.78
C VAL A 108 12.16 5.03 -0.41
N ALA A 109 10.83 5.08 -0.46
CA ALA A 109 10.03 4.57 -1.56
C ALA A 109 9.49 5.72 -2.41
N LYS A 110 9.34 5.48 -3.69
CA LYS A 110 8.80 6.41 -4.67
C LYS A 110 7.54 5.79 -5.28
N VAL A 111 6.42 6.47 -5.09
CA VAL A 111 5.12 6.14 -5.68
C VAL A 111 4.82 7.15 -6.79
N GLU A 112 4.86 6.69 -8.03
CA GLU A 112 4.51 7.50 -9.20
C GLU A 112 3.07 7.23 -9.61
N MET A 113 2.34 8.30 -9.88
CA MET A 113 0.98 8.30 -10.39
C MET A 113 1.00 9.08 -11.71
N LYS A 114 1.00 8.36 -12.82
CA LYS A 114 1.08 8.93 -14.16
C LYS A 114 -0.32 9.15 -14.71
N TYR A 115 -0.72 10.42 -14.77
CA TYR A 115 -1.95 10.86 -15.41
C TYR A 115 -1.66 11.20 -16.88
N LYS A 116 -2.72 11.48 -17.64
CA LYS A 116 -2.61 11.84 -19.06
C LYS A 116 -1.66 13.03 -19.32
N GLU A 117 -1.74 14.06 -18.50
CA GLU A 117 -1.06 15.35 -18.74
C GLU A 117 0.11 15.63 -17.77
N PHE A 118 0.21 14.89 -16.67
CA PHE A 118 1.24 15.12 -15.65
C PHE A 118 1.53 13.84 -14.85
N THR A 119 2.66 13.81 -14.16
CA THR A 119 2.99 12.76 -13.20
C THR A 119 3.09 13.34 -11.80
N ARG A 120 2.31 12.79 -10.86
CA ARG A 120 2.48 13.06 -9.44
C ARG A 120 3.42 12.02 -8.86
N ILE A 121 4.46 12.46 -8.18
CA ILE A 121 5.45 11.59 -7.53
C ILE A 121 5.39 11.84 -6.03
N ASN A 122 5.16 10.78 -5.26
CA ASN A 122 5.21 10.81 -3.82
C ASN A 122 6.45 10.06 -3.34
N TYR A 123 7.34 10.75 -2.65
CA TYR A 123 8.48 10.16 -1.96
C TYR A 123 8.08 9.88 -0.51
N LEU A 124 8.08 8.62 -0.13
CA LEU A 124 7.76 8.14 1.21
C LEU A 124 9.07 7.83 1.92
N THR A 125 9.31 8.47 3.05
CA THR A 125 10.34 8.03 3.99
C THR A 125 9.70 7.14 5.03
N LEU A 126 10.23 5.93 5.18
CA LEU A 126 9.78 4.94 6.16
C LEU A 126 10.90 4.65 7.15
N ALA A 127 10.56 4.54 8.43
CA ALA A 127 11.50 4.16 9.48
C ALA A 127 11.01 2.91 10.21
N ASN A 128 11.93 2.04 10.62
CA ASN A 128 11.62 0.87 11.43
C ASN A 128 11.53 1.29 12.91
N THR A 129 10.31 1.34 13.44
CA THR A 129 10.05 1.75 14.82
C THR A 129 9.80 0.56 15.73
N VAL A 130 9.60 0.80 17.02
CA VAL A 130 9.14 -0.24 17.96
C VAL A 130 7.82 -0.88 17.53
N ASP A 131 6.97 -0.11 16.83
CA ASP A 131 5.65 -0.54 16.31
C ASP A 131 5.71 -1.06 14.86
N GLY A 132 6.91 -1.34 14.35
CA GLY A 132 7.16 -1.75 12.96
C GLY A 132 7.44 -0.57 12.03
N TRP A 133 7.42 -0.81 10.73
CA TRP A 133 7.69 0.22 9.73
C TRP A 133 6.57 1.26 9.68
N LYS A 134 6.94 2.53 9.82
CA LYS A 134 6.01 3.68 9.74
C LYS A 134 6.48 4.67 8.69
N ILE A 135 5.52 5.28 7.99
CA ILE A 135 5.76 6.43 7.11
C ILE A 135 5.97 7.66 8.00
N THR A 136 7.16 8.24 7.95
CA THR A 136 7.55 9.40 8.77
C THR A 136 7.55 10.72 7.98
N SER A 137 7.64 10.65 6.66
CA SER A 137 7.54 11.83 5.78
C SER A 137 7.01 11.44 4.42
N ILE A 138 6.24 12.35 3.82
CA ILE A 138 5.74 12.23 2.45
C ILE A 138 5.99 13.54 1.72
N TYR A 139 6.69 13.48 0.59
CA TYR A 139 6.85 14.61 -0.33
C TYR A 139 6.15 14.33 -1.64
N SER A 140 5.13 15.12 -1.95
CA SER A 140 4.40 15.06 -3.22
C SER A 140 4.87 16.18 -4.14
N VAL A 141 5.35 15.82 -5.32
CA VAL A 141 5.77 16.73 -6.38
C VAL A 141 5.08 16.38 -7.69
N PHE A 142 5.04 17.33 -8.63
CA PHE A 142 4.42 17.15 -9.94
C PHE A 142 5.46 17.40 -11.03
N LYS A 143 5.44 16.57 -12.06
CA LYS A 143 6.26 16.67 -13.27
C LYS A 143 5.39 16.73 -14.50
#